data_AF-A0A353N954-F1
#
_entry.id   AF-A0A353N954-F1
#
_cell.length_a   1.000
_cell.length_b   1.000
_cell.length_c   1.000
_cell.angle_alpha   90.00
_cell.angle_beta   90.00
_cell.angle_gamma   90.00
#
_symmetry.space_group_name_H-M   'P 1'
#
loop_
_entity.id
_entity.type
_entity.pdbx_description
1 polymer ?
#
loop_
_entity_poly.entity_id
_entity_poly.type
_entity_poly.pdbx_seq_one_letter_code
_entity_poly.pdbx_strand_id
1 'polypeptide(L)' 'MVFNTLTKQKEKFIPREPGKVSIYVCGVTPYDYAHIGNARPPVVWDCIRRFLRYQGYQVTLV' A
#
# COMPACT_ATOMS: atom_id res chain seq x y z
N MET A 1 -10.42 5.67 6.36
CA MET A 1 -9.39 6.14 7.31
C MET A 1 -8.19 5.21 7.17
N VAL A 2 -6.97 5.71 7.36
CA VAL A 2 -5.72 4.94 7.31
C VAL A 2 -4.90 5.26 8.56
N PHE A 3 -4.15 4.29 9.09
CA PHE A 3 -3.24 4.55 10.19
C PHE A 3 -1.95 5.18 9.65
N ASN A 4 -1.63 6.39 10.12
CA ASN A 4 -0.44 7.12 9.72
C ASN A 4 0.66 6.96 10.79
N THR A 5 1.75 6.28 10.45
CA THR A 5 2.87 6.04 11.38
C THR A 5 3.55 7.33 11.84
N LEU A 6 3.54 8.40 11.03
CA LEU A 6 4.16 9.68 11.38
C LEU A 6 3.50 10.33 12.60
N THR A 7 2.17 10.26 12.67
CA THR A 7 1.36 10.86 13.74
C THR A 7 0.87 9.84 14.77
N LYS A 8 1.00 8.54 14.45
CA LYS A 8 0.52 7.39 15.24
C LYS A 8 -1.00 7.39 15.43
N GLN A 9 -1.75 7.90 14.47
CA GLN A 9 -3.21 8.03 14.55
C GLN A 9 -3.91 7.53 13.28
N LYS A 10 -5.21 7.28 13.39
CA LYS A 10 -6.06 7.03 12.22
C LYS A 10 -6.49 8.36 11.62
N GLU A 11 -6.15 8.57 10.36
CA GLU A 11 -6.45 9.80 9.63
C GLU A 11 -7.39 9.55 8.46
N LYS A 12 -8.10 10.59 8.01
CA LYS A 12 -8.84 10.53 6.75
C LYS A 12 -7.82 10.42 5.62
N PHE A 13 -7.98 9.40 4.77
CA PHE A 13 -7.17 9.28 3.57
C PHE A 13 -7.72 10.25 2.53
N ILE A 14 -6.91 11.24 2.14
CA ILE A 14 -7.23 12.21 1.11
C ILE A 14 -6.12 12.09 0.06
N PRO A 15 -6.43 11.71 -1.19
CA PRO A 15 -5.42 11.55 -2.22
C PRO A 15 -4.82 12.90 -2.60
N ARG A 16 -3.55 12.89 -3.03
CA ARG A 16 -2.87 14.09 -3.54
C ARG A 16 -3.54 14.64 -4.80
N GLU A 17 -3.99 13.76 -5.68
CA GLU A 17 -4.77 14.09 -6.88
C GLU A 17 -6.16 13.43 -6.75
N PRO A 18 -7.27 14.16 -6.92
CA PRO A 18 -8.60 13.58 -6.85
C PRO A 18 -8.76 12.36 -7.77
N GLY A 19 -9.26 11.25 -7.23
CA GLY A 19 -9.48 10.00 -7.98
C GLY A 19 -8.23 9.17 -8.26
N LYS A 20 -7.01 9.66 -7.93
CA LYS A 20 -5.76 8.92 -8.16
C LYS A 20 -5.01 8.65 -6.87
N VAL A 21 -4.48 7.44 -6.75
CA VAL A 21 -3.68 7.03 -5.59
C VAL A 21 -2.35 6.45 -6.06
N SER A 22 -1.26 6.96 -5.49
CA SER A 22 0.07 6.41 -5.66
C SER A 22 0.50 5.72 -4.37
N ILE A 23 0.97 4.47 -4.48
CA ILE A 23 1.47 3.66 -3.37
C ILE A 23 2.90 3.26 -3.72
N TYR A 24 3.82 3.43 -2.78
CA TYR A 24 5.17 2.87 -2.86
C TYR A 24 5.35 1.81 -1.78
N VAL A 25 5.88 0.65 -2.15
CA VAL A 25 6.19 -0.43 -1.22
C VAL A 25 7.63 -0.87 -1.44
N CYS A 26 8.45 -0.82 -0.40
CA CYS A 26 9.81 -1.35 -0.47
C CYS A 26 9.77 -2.84 -0.85
N GLY A 27 10.53 -3.19 -1.88
CA GLY A 27 10.72 -4.59 -2.31
C GLY A 27 11.65 -5.37 -1.37
N VAL A 28 11.91 -6.62 -1.76
CA VAL A 28 12.92 -7.45 -1.10
C VAL A 28 14.31 -7.11 -1.63
N THR A 29 15.32 -7.31 -0.81
CA THR A 29 16.71 -7.32 -1.26
C THR A 29 17.03 -8.71 -1.84
N PRO A 30 17.35 -8.84 -3.15
CA PRO A 30 17.33 -10.14 -3.85
C PRO A 30 18.65 -10.90 -3.72
N TYR A 31 19.13 -11.13 -2.49
CA TYR A 31 20.36 -11.89 -2.24
C TYR A 31 20.12 -13.36 -1.85
N ASP A 32 18.89 -13.72 -1.50
CA ASP A 32 18.51 -15.07 -1.08
C ASP A 32 17.01 -15.34 -1.35
N TYR A 33 16.56 -16.58 -1.13
CA TYR A 33 15.15 -16.98 -1.21
C TYR A 33 14.28 -16.19 -0.22
N ALA A 34 13.14 -15.71 -0.72
CA ALA A 34 12.15 -15.05 0.11
C ALA A 34 11.58 -16.01 1.16
N HIS A 35 11.56 -15.57 2.42
CA HIS A 35 10.86 -16.28 3.49
C HIS A 35 9.41 -15.79 3.61
N ILE A 36 8.58 -16.49 4.39
CA ILE A 36 7.15 -16.17 4.55
C ILE A 36 6.90 -14.72 5.05
N GLY A 37 7.85 -14.17 5.80
CA GLY A 37 7.81 -12.78 6.24
C GLY A 37 7.94 -11.79 5.08
N ASN A 38 8.76 -12.09 4.07
CA ASN A 38 8.83 -11.29 2.85
C ASN A 38 7.57 -11.39 2.00
N ALA A 39 6.85 -12.52 2.07
CA ALA A 39 5.60 -12.71 1.32
C ALA A 39 4.41 -11.93 1.91
N ARG A 40 4.45 -11.57 3.19
CA ARG A 40 3.35 -10.85 3.85
C ARG A 40 3.13 -9.43 3.30
N PRO A 41 4.14 -8.54 3.19
CA PRO A 41 3.96 -7.21 2.64
C PRO A 41 3.31 -7.17 1.24
N PRO A 42 3.77 -7.91 0.22
CA PRO A 42 3.16 -7.86 -1.11
C PRO A 42 1.69 -8.31 -1.10
N VAL A 43 1.34 -9.31 -0.28
CA VAL A 43 -0.07 -9.76 -0.12
C VAL A 43 -0.93 -8.67 0.53
N VAL A 44 -0.47 -8.08 1.64
CA VAL A 44 -1.21 -7.03 2.35
C VAL A 44 -1.40 -5.79 1.46
N TRP A 45 -0.35 -5.37 0.75
CA TRP A 45 -0.43 -4.21 -0.13
C TRP A 45 -1.23 -4.49 -1.40
N ASP A 46 -1.25 -5.72 -1.92
CA ASP A 46 -2.18 -6.08 -3.00
C ASP A 46 -3.64 -6.02 -2.54
N CYS A 47 -3.96 -6.49 -1.31
CA CYS A 47 -5.30 -6.32 -0.73
C CYS A 47 -5.71 -4.85 -0.64
N ILE A 48 -4.79 -3.97 -0.19
CA ILE A 48 -5.04 -2.51 -0.11
C ILE A 48 -5.24 -1.92 -1.52
N ARG A 49 -4.39 -2.29 -2.49
CA ARG A 49 -4.52 -1.86 -3.89
C ARG A 49 -5.88 -2.26 -4.48
N ARG A 50 -6.30 -3.51 -4.27
CA ARG A 50 -7.60 -4.03 -4.73
C ARG A 50 -8.76 -3.30 -4.08
N PHE A 51 -8.69 -3.06 -2.78
CA PHE A 51 -9.70 -2.29 -2.06
C PHE A 51 -9.82 -0.87 -2.61
N LEU A 52 -8.71 -0.16 -2.83
CA LEU A 52 -8.74 1.20 -3.38
C LEU A 52 -9.27 1.23 -4.81
N ARG A 53 -8.92 0.25 -5.65
CA ARG A 53 -9.52 0.09 -6.98
C ARG A 53 -11.03 -0.16 -6.92
N TYR A 54 -11.47 -1.02 -6.00
CA TYR A 54 -12.89 -1.27 -5.76
C TYR A 54 -13.64 0.00 -5.31
N GLN A 55 -12.99 0.89 -4.57
CA GLN A 55 -13.52 2.20 -4.19
C GLN A 55 -13.52 3.23 -5.34
N GLY A 56 -13.11 2.85 -6.56
CA GLY A 56 -13.13 3.70 -7.75
C GLY A 56 -11.86 4.52 -7.99
N TYR A 57 -10.80 4.31 -7.20
CA TYR A 57 -9.54 5.01 -7.44
C TYR A 57 -8.74 4.40 -8.59
N GLN A 58 -8.11 5.26 -9.39
CA GLN A 58 -7.01 4.86 -10.26
C GLN A 58 -5.75 4.70 -9.40
N VAL A 59 -5.31 3.46 -9.20
CA VAL A 59 -4.17 3.15 -8.32
C VAL A 59 -2.93 2.79 -9.11
N THR A 60 -1.83 3.49 -8.84
CA THR A 60 -0.46 3.15 -9.24
C THR A 60 0.28 2.59 -8.03
N LEU A 61 0.81 1.39 -8.14
CA LEU A 61 1.65 0.73 -7.13
C LEU A 61 3.06 0.57 -7.72
N VAL A 62 4.07 1.08 -7.02
CA VAL A 62 5.50 0.93 -7.34
C VAL A 62 6.18 0.16 -6.22
#